data_AF-A0A2I7K4J0-F1
#
_entry.id   AF-A0A2I7K4J0-F1
#
_cell.length_a   1.000
_cell.length_b   1.000
_cell.length_c   1.000
_cell.angle_alpha   90.00
_cell.angle_beta   90.00
_cell.angle_gamma   90.00
#
_symmetry.space_group_name_H-M   'P 1'
#
loop_
_entity.id
_entity.type
_entity.pdbx_description
1 polymer ?
#
loop_
_entity_poly.entity_id
_entity_poly.type
_entity_poly.pdbx_seq_one_letter_code
_entity_poly.pdbx_strand_id
1 'polypeptide(L)'
;MTPHLTRENTQPARAVAGSRNNCQLLIPMFAIMSGLLLMAVLLLLAGRVEAESPPPNKYIAQRIALMSSQKKALQDLTAMTRDYIAFDRSSARAARRALIRSTRRIPRHFRRDVTDLSSHARGGIWTNWADFKRHADAAEKAAHALNIRSASGLRRSLPRLISACHNCHQIYRDTPREFTTH
;
A
#
# COMPACT_ATOMS: atom_id res chain seq x y z
N MET A 1 -64.70 78.75 26.27
CA MET A 1 -65.81 77.84 26.62
C MET A 1 -66.19 77.06 25.36
N THR A 2 -66.14 75.74 25.46
CA THR A 2 -66.82 74.67 24.70
C THR A 2 -68.25 75.00 24.20
N PRO A 3 -68.97 74.13 23.43
CA PRO A 3 -68.62 73.00 22.53
C PRO A 3 -69.56 72.87 21.26
N HIS A 4 -69.48 71.70 20.59
CA HIS A 4 -70.46 71.00 19.70
C HIS A 4 -70.35 71.19 18.17
N LEU A 5 -69.88 70.16 17.43
CA LEU A 5 -70.61 69.05 16.71
C LEU A 5 -71.16 69.50 15.34
N THR A 6 -71.02 68.80 14.20
CA THR A 6 -71.48 67.43 13.87
C THR A 6 -70.87 66.89 12.55
N ARG A 7 -70.73 65.54 12.45
CA ARG A 7 -71.14 64.57 11.38
C ARG A 7 -71.09 65.05 9.90
N GLU A 8 -70.51 64.36 8.92
CA GLU A 8 -70.82 63.01 8.38
C GLU A 8 -69.93 62.72 7.14
N ASN A 9 -69.87 61.46 6.69
CA ASN A 9 -69.92 61.02 5.28
C ASN A 9 -68.78 60.11 4.73
N THR A 10 -69.18 59.38 3.69
CA THR A 10 -68.79 58.06 3.15
C THR A 10 -67.63 58.02 2.13
N GLN A 11 -67.01 56.81 1.99
CA GLN A 11 -66.41 56.04 0.84
C GLN A 11 -66.12 56.78 -0.52
N PRO A 12 -65.22 56.39 -1.47
CA PRO A 12 -64.55 55.07 -1.67
C PRO A 12 -63.10 55.03 -2.27
N ALA A 13 -62.55 53.80 -2.25
CA ALA A 13 -61.57 53.11 -3.14
C ALA A 13 -60.57 53.88 -4.04
N ARG A 14 -59.28 53.49 -3.96
CA ARG A 14 -58.36 53.46 -5.11
C ARG A 14 -57.47 52.21 -5.11
N ALA A 15 -57.30 51.68 -6.32
CA ALA A 15 -56.63 50.44 -6.68
C ALA A 15 -55.10 50.49 -6.53
N VAL A 16 -54.51 49.37 -6.13
CA VAL A 16 -53.06 49.13 -6.20
C VAL A 16 -52.75 48.36 -7.49
N ALA A 17 -52.12 49.04 -8.44
CA ALA A 17 -51.48 48.42 -9.60
C ALA A 17 -50.14 47.80 -9.20
N GLY A 18 -49.83 46.64 -9.78
CA GLY A 18 -48.79 45.73 -9.35
C GLY A 18 -47.35 46.14 -9.66
N SER A 19 -46.44 45.51 -8.90
CA SER A 19 -45.05 45.29 -9.29
C SER A 19 -44.83 43.79 -9.39
N ARG A 20 -44.73 43.31 -10.63
CA ARG A 20 -44.28 41.96 -10.97
C ARG A 20 -42.75 41.94 -10.92
N ASN A 21 -42.22 40.76 -10.60
CA ASN A 21 -40.90 40.22 -10.95
C ASN A 21 -39.79 40.37 -9.91
N ASN A 22 -39.46 39.25 -9.26
CA ASN A 22 -38.08 38.77 -9.04
C ASN A 22 -38.00 37.37 -8.38
N CYS A 23 -39.13 36.80 -7.94
CA CYS A 23 -39.13 35.55 -7.17
C CYS A 23 -39.40 34.25 -7.98
N GLN A 24 -39.22 34.25 -9.30
CA GLN A 24 -39.51 33.07 -10.15
C GLN A 24 -38.29 32.42 -10.81
N LEU A 25 -37.10 33.02 -10.73
CA LEU A 25 -35.86 32.47 -11.33
C LEU A 25 -34.85 31.92 -10.31
N LEU A 26 -35.01 32.23 -9.01
CA LEU A 26 -34.13 31.73 -7.95
C LEU A 26 -34.40 30.26 -7.59
N ILE A 27 -35.66 29.82 -7.68
CA ILE A 27 -36.09 28.46 -7.33
C ILE A 27 -35.44 27.39 -8.25
N PRO A 28 -35.38 27.54 -9.59
CA PRO A 28 -34.73 26.54 -10.45
C PRO A 28 -33.20 26.53 -10.32
N MET A 29 -32.55 27.67 -10.04
CA MET A 29 -31.08 27.70 -9.89
C MET A 29 -30.60 26.96 -8.64
N PHE A 30 -31.29 27.09 -7.50
CA PHE A 30 -30.96 26.34 -6.29
C PHE A 30 -31.19 24.83 -6.47
N ALA A 31 -32.23 24.43 -7.20
CA ALA A 31 -32.50 23.02 -7.49
C ALA A 31 -31.44 22.39 -8.41
N ILE A 32 -30.98 23.13 -9.44
CA ILE A 32 -29.95 22.67 -10.39
C ILE A 32 -28.58 22.58 -9.71
N MET A 33 -28.20 23.56 -8.87
CA MET A 33 -26.95 23.52 -8.10
C MET A 33 -26.95 22.41 -7.05
N SER A 34 -28.08 22.17 -6.39
CA SER A 34 -28.23 21.07 -5.44
C SER A 34 -28.16 19.71 -6.14
N GLY A 35 -28.75 19.58 -7.33
CA GLY A 35 -28.67 18.38 -8.17
C GLY A 35 -27.24 18.08 -8.64
N LEU A 36 -26.51 19.12 -9.07
CA LEU A 36 -25.10 18.98 -9.46
C LEU A 36 -24.18 18.62 -8.28
N LEU A 37 -24.44 19.19 -7.09
CA LEU A 37 -23.71 18.85 -5.87
C LEU A 37 -23.97 17.40 -5.43
N LEU A 38 -25.23 16.94 -5.50
CA LEU A 38 -25.62 15.56 -5.20
C LEU A 38 -25.00 14.56 -6.20
N MET A 39 -24.96 14.91 -7.49
CA MET A 39 -24.30 14.09 -8.52
C MET A 39 -22.79 14.02 -8.32
N ALA A 40 -22.13 15.12 -7.94
CA ALA A 40 -20.70 15.14 -7.63
C ALA A 40 -20.36 14.30 -6.38
N VAL A 41 -21.23 14.32 -5.36
CA VAL A 41 -21.08 13.46 -4.16
C VAL A 41 -21.29 11.99 -4.50
N LEU A 42 -22.27 11.64 -5.37
CA LEU A 42 -22.45 10.25 -5.82
C LEU A 42 -21.26 9.72 -6.62
N LEU A 43 -20.60 10.56 -7.42
CA LEU A 43 -19.40 10.18 -8.18
C LEU A 43 -18.18 9.93 -7.28
N LEU A 44 -18.10 10.57 -6.10
CA LEU A 44 -17.05 10.33 -5.10
C LEU A 44 -17.25 9.02 -4.31
N LEU A 45 -18.46 8.44 -4.34
CA LEU A 45 -18.81 7.16 -3.70
C LEU A 45 -18.66 5.96 -4.64
N ALA A 46 -18.31 6.18 -5.91
CA ALA A 46 -17.89 5.11 -6.80
C ALA A 46 -16.55 4.56 -6.31
N GLY A 47 -16.61 3.58 -5.40
CA GLY A 47 -15.45 2.87 -4.91
C GLY A 47 -14.62 2.34 -6.09
N ARG A 48 -13.30 2.46 -5.98
CA ARG A 48 -12.41 1.84 -6.97
C ARG A 48 -12.60 0.32 -6.86
N VAL A 49 -13.15 -0.26 -7.92
CA VAL A 49 -13.06 -1.72 -8.12
C VAL A 49 -11.62 -1.98 -8.53
N GLU A 50 -10.78 -2.22 -7.54
CA GLU A 50 -9.46 -2.79 -7.78
C GLU A 50 -9.70 -4.18 -8.38
N ALA A 51 -9.29 -4.38 -9.63
CA ALA A 51 -9.35 -5.69 -10.23
C ALA A 51 -8.43 -6.63 -9.43
N GLU A 52 -9.00 -7.41 -8.52
CA GLU A 52 -8.29 -8.43 -7.75
C GLU A 52 -7.62 -9.36 -8.77
N SER A 53 -6.29 -9.28 -8.85
CA SER A 53 -5.53 -10.15 -9.74
C SER A 53 -5.79 -11.59 -9.31
N PRO A 54 -5.96 -12.54 -10.25
CA PRO A 54 -6.13 -13.94 -9.91
C PRO A 54 -5.05 -14.39 -8.92
N PRO A 55 -5.39 -15.19 -7.89
CA PRO A 55 -4.43 -15.59 -6.88
C PRO A 55 -3.21 -16.25 -7.54
N PRO A 56 -1.99 -15.94 -7.08
CA PRO A 56 -0.78 -16.41 -7.72
C PRO A 56 -0.79 -17.93 -7.79
N ASN A 57 -0.21 -18.48 -8.86
CA ASN A 57 0.00 -19.91 -9.00
C ASN A 57 0.64 -20.46 -7.70
N LYS A 58 0.21 -21.64 -7.24
CA LYS A 58 0.75 -22.27 -6.00
C LYS A 58 2.27 -22.26 -5.90
N TYR A 59 3.00 -22.38 -7.02
CA TYR A 59 4.47 -22.33 -7.02
C TYR A 59 5.00 -20.93 -6.76
N ILE A 60 4.34 -19.91 -7.31
CA ILE A 60 4.67 -18.50 -7.11
C ILE A 60 4.32 -18.08 -5.68
N ALA A 61 3.15 -18.47 -5.18
CA ALA A 61 2.77 -18.29 -3.78
C ALA A 61 3.82 -18.88 -2.82
N GLN A 62 4.33 -20.09 -3.10
CA GLN A 62 5.39 -20.71 -2.30
C GLN A 62 6.73 -19.96 -2.36
N ARG A 63 7.10 -19.34 -3.49
CA ARG A 63 8.31 -18.50 -3.60
C ARG A 63 8.16 -17.22 -2.81
N ILE A 64 7.01 -16.56 -2.95
CA ILE A 64 6.69 -15.33 -2.22
C ILE A 64 6.72 -15.62 -0.72
N ALA A 65 6.07 -16.69 -0.26
CA ALA A 65 6.11 -17.10 1.15
C ALA A 65 7.55 -17.36 1.64
N LEU A 66 8.37 -18.03 0.83
CA LEU A 66 9.79 -18.26 1.16
C LEU A 66 10.55 -16.94 1.34
N MET A 67 10.44 -16.03 0.37
CA MET A 67 11.15 -14.74 0.39
C MET A 67 10.64 -13.82 1.50
N SER A 68 9.33 -13.81 1.76
CA SER A 68 8.72 -13.06 2.86
C SER A 68 9.20 -13.57 4.22
N SER A 69 9.36 -14.88 4.39
CA SER A 69 9.93 -15.44 5.63
C SER A 69 11.38 -15.00 5.87
N GLN A 70 12.18 -14.89 4.81
CA GLN A 70 13.55 -14.36 4.86
C GLN A 70 13.55 -12.87 5.21
N LYS A 71 12.69 -12.08 4.57
CA LYS A 71 12.50 -10.65 4.86
C LYS A 71 12.18 -10.43 6.33
N LYS A 72 11.21 -11.18 6.88
CA LYS A 72 10.84 -11.06 8.29
C LYS A 72 12.01 -11.38 9.22
N ALA A 73 12.70 -12.49 9.00
CA ALA A 73 13.86 -12.83 9.83
C ALA A 73 14.98 -11.78 9.74
N LEU A 74 15.22 -11.19 8.56
CA LEU A 74 16.16 -10.09 8.39
C LEU A 74 15.70 -8.81 9.11
N GLN A 75 14.41 -8.48 9.08
CA GLN A 75 13.84 -7.33 9.80
C GLN A 75 13.99 -7.49 11.31
N ASP A 76 13.71 -8.67 11.86
CA ASP A 76 13.86 -8.96 13.28
C ASP A 76 15.34 -8.73 13.72
N LEU A 77 16.31 -9.22 12.94
CA LEU A 77 17.74 -8.97 13.21
C LEU A 77 18.11 -7.49 13.05
N THR A 78 17.59 -6.82 12.02
CA THR A 78 17.88 -5.40 11.77
C THR A 78 17.37 -4.53 12.89
N ALA A 79 16.16 -4.80 13.41
CA ALA A 79 15.59 -4.08 14.54
C ALA A 79 16.49 -4.17 15.79
N MET A 80 17.04 -5.36 16.08
CA MET A 80 18.01 -5.54 17.17
C MET A 80 19.31 -4.77 16.93
N THR A 81 19.78 -4.66 15.68
CA THR A 81 21.00 -3.89 15.37
C THR A 81 20.80 -2.39 15.34
N ARG A 82 19.56 -1.91 15.19
CA ARG A 82 19.22 -0.48 15.19
C ARG A 82 18.73 0.00 16.55
N ASP A 83 18.77 -0.88 17.54
CA ASP A 83 18.30 -0.63 18.90
C ASP A 83 16.80 -0.23 18.94
N TYR A 84 16.03 -0.57 17.88
CA TYR A 84 14.56 -0.42 17.84
C TYR A 84 13.89 -1.41 18.78
N ILE A 85 14.53 -2.57 19.00
CA ILE A 85 14.20 -3.54 20.03
C ILE A 85 15.48 -3.95 20.75
N ALA A 86 15.36 -4.35 22.00
CA ALA A 86 16.50 -4.87 22.76
C ALA A 86 17.07 -6.13 22.10
N PHE A 87 18.39 -6.31 22.16
CA PHE A 87 19.03 -7.53 21.68
C PHE A 87 18.63 -8.72 22.56
N ASP A 88 17.90 -9.66 21.96
CA ASP A 88 17.62 -10.96 22.55
C ASP A 88 18.34 -12.08 21.79
N ARG A 89 19.22 -12.81 22.49
CA ARG A 89 20.02 -13.89 21.92
C ARG A 89 19.15 -15.05 21.43
N SER A 90 18.02 -15.32 22.08
CA SER A 90 17.12 -16.41 21.67
C SER A 90 16.46 -16.10 20.32
N SER A 91 15.88 -14.91 20.21
CA SER A 91 15.25 -14.39 19.00
C SER A 91 16.24 -14.24 17.85
N ALA A 92 17.45 -13.72 18.11
CA ALA A 92 18.51 -13.66 17.11
C ALA A 92 18.88 -15.06 16.58
N ARG A 93 18.92 -16.06 17.47
CA ARG A 93 19.15 -17.46 17.09
C ARG A 93 18.00 -18.02 16.25
N ALA A 94 16.75 -17.73 16.60
CA ALA A 94 15.58 -18.18 15.85
C ALA A 94 15.58 -17.59 14.42
N ALA A 95 15.82 -16.28 14.30
CA ALA A 95 15.91 -15.59 13.01
C ALA A 95 17.06 -16.13 12.14
N ARG A 96 18.26 -16.33 12.71
CA ARG A 96 19.39 -16.95 12.00
C ARG A 96 19.04 -18.36 11.48
N ARG A 97 18.39 -19.20 12.29
CA ARG A 97 17.95 -20.54 11.84
C ARG A 97 16.90 -20.45 10.73
N ALA A 98 15.98 -19.49 10.81
CA ALA A 98 14.99 -19.26 9.76
C ALA A 98 15.65 -18.88 8.43
N LEU A 99 16.63 -17.97 8.45
CA LEU A 99 17.42 -17.59 7.28
C LEU A 99 18.19 -18.77 6.68
N ILE A 100 18.91 -19.53 7.50
CA ILE A 100 19.63 -20.74 7.03
C ILE A 100 18.68 -21.72 6.33
N ARG A 101 17.55 -22.06 6.98
CA ARG A 101 16.59 -23.03 6.42
C ARG A 101 15.95 -22.53 5.13
N SER A 102 15.65 -21.25 5.03
CA SER A 102 14.92 -20.67 3.90
C SER A 102 15.84 -20.39 2.72
N THR A 103 17.06 -19.89 2.93
CA THR A 103 18.07 -19.67 1.87
C THR A 103 18.44 -20.98 1.18
N ARG A 104 18.70 -22.05 1.95
CA ARG A 104 18.92 -23.41 1.42
C ARG A 104 17.81 -23.92 0.50
N ARG A 105 16.57 -23.47 0.73
CA ARG A 105 15.39 -23.93 -0.02
C ARG A 105 15.18 -23.14 -1.31
N ILE A 106 15.90 -22.05 -1.56
CA ILE A 106 15.71 -21.19 -2.74
C ILE A 106 15.75 -22.01 -4.05
N PRO A 107 16.79 -22.82 -4.36
CA PRO A 107 16.81 -23.57 -5.62
C PRO A 107 15.61 -24.52 -5.78
N ARG A 108 15.14 -25.12 -4.69
CA ARG A 108 13.96 -26.02 -4.75
C ARG A 108 12.69 -25.27 -5.17
N HIS A 109 12.48 -24.05 -4.67
CA HIS A 109 11.27 -23.27 -4.96
C HIS A 109 11.29 -22.59 -6.34
N PHE A 110 12.49 -22.38 -6.90
CA PHE A 110 12.66 -21.77 -8.23
C PHE A 110 12.92 -22.79 -9.34
N ARG A 111 12.88 -24.10 -9.06
CA ARG A 111 13.20 -25.15 -10.05
C ARG A 111 12.32 -25.15 -11.30
N ARG A 112 11.04 -24.81 -11.17
CA ARG A 112 10.12 -24.73 -12.31
C ARG A 112 10.17 -23.35 -12.93
N ASP A 113 10.22 -23.26 -14.25
CA ASP A 113 10.02 -21.99 -14.94
C ASP A 113 8.52 -21.68 -14.98
N VAL A 114 8.09 -20.86 -14.02
CA VAL A 114 6.68 -20.43 -13.90
C VAL A 114 6.75 -18.95 -13.60
N THR A 115 6.30 -18.13 -14.55
CA THR A 115 6.30 -16.68 -14.46
C THR A 115 4.87 -16.17 -14.55
N ASP A 116 4.50 -15.27 -13.64
CA ASP A 116 3.32 -14.40 -13.75
C ASP A 116 3.72 -12.97 -13.32
N LEU A 117 2.81 -12.01 -13.47
CA LEU A 117 3.03 -10.60 -13.12
C LEU A 117 3.37 -10.40 -11.63
N SER A 118 2.89 -11.28 -10.75
CA SER A 118 3.08 -11.19 -9.29
C SER A 118 4.43 -11.75 -8.83
N SER A 119 5.10 -12.57 -9.64
CA SER A 119 6.30 -13.27 -9.21
C SER A 119 7.51 -12.36 -9.02
N HIS A 120 7.60 -11.23 -9.74
CA HIS A 120 8.78 -10.35 -9.83
C HIS A 120 10.11 -11.07 -10.10
N ALA A 121 10.06 -12.32 -10.59
CA ALA A 121 11.22 -13.16 -10.82
C ALA A 121 11.61 -13.02 -12.29
N ARG A 122 12.87 -12.67 -12.55
CA ARG A 122 13.36 -12.51 -13.92
C ARG A 122 13.61 -13.86 -14.57
N GLY A 123 13.33 -13.96 -15.87
CA GLY A 123 13.61 -15.14 -16.70
C GLY A 123 15.07 -15.63 -16.62
N GLY A 124 16.00 -14.72 -16.33
CA GLY A 124 17.42 -15.01 -16.12
C GLY A 124 17.70 -16.12 -15.10
N ILE A 125 16.80 -16.35 -14.13
CA ILE A 125 16.94 -17.42 -13.14
C ILE A 125 17.10 -18.78 -13.80
N TRP A 126 16.30 -19.08 -14.83
CA TRP A 126 16.26 -20.38 -15.47
C TRP A 126 17.31 -20.54 -16.57
N THR A 127 17.67 -19.44 -17.24
CA THR A 127 18.74 -19.45 -18.24
C THR A 127 20.13 -19.49 -17.61
N ASN A 128 20.32 -18.89 -16.42
CA ASN A 128 21.59 -18.83 -15.70
C ASN A 128 21.54 -19.62 -14.37
N TRP A 129 21.02 -20.85 -14.42
CA TRP A 129 20.71 -21.64 -13.23
C TRP A 129 21.90 -21.87 -12.27
N ALA A 130 23.10 -22.09 -12.81
CA ALA A 130 24.30 -22.29 -11.99
C ALA A 130 24.67 -21.04 -11.18
N ASP A 131 24.56 -19.86 -11.79
CA ASP A 131 24.83 -18.58 -11.13
C ASP A 131 23.76 -18.27 -10.06
N PHE A 132 22.48 -18.47 -10.39
CA PHE A 132 21.39 -18.34 -9.42
C PHE A 132 21.59 -19.22 -8.18
N LYS A 133 21.97 -20.49 -8.36
CA LYS A 133 22.30 -21.39 -7.24
C LYS A 133 23.48 -20.88 -6.43
N ARG A 134 24.55 -20.40 -7.08
CA ARG A 134 25.70 -19.81 -6.36
C ARG A 134 25.29 -18.61 -5.51
N HIS A 135 24.39 -17.77 -5.99
CA HIS A 135 23.85 -16.66 -5.20
C HIS A 135 23.03 -17.13 -4.00
N ALA A 136 22.19 -18.17 -4.16
CA ALA A 136 21.47 -18.78 -3.06
C ALA A 136 22.42 -19.38 -2.00
N ASP A 137 23.44 -20.12 -2.43
CA ASP A 137 24.46 -20.70 -1.53
C ASP A 137 25.27 -19.62 -0.80
N ALA A 138 25.58 -18.50 -1.47
CA ALA A 138 26.26 -17.38 -0.85
C ALA A 138 25.41 -16.75 0.27
N ALA A 139 24.10 -16.62 0.06
CA ALA A 139 23.17 -16.15 1.09
C ALA A 139 23.07 -17.12 2.27
N GLU A 140 23.01 -18.43 2.02
CA GLU A 140 23.04 -19.45 3.07
C GLU A 140 24.33 -19.39 3.90
N LYS A 141 25.50 -19.33 3.24
CA LYS A 141 26.79 -19.17 3.90
C LYS A 141 26.85 -17.88 4.73
N ALA A 142 26.31 -16.77 4.23
CA ALA A 142 26.25 -15.51 4.98
C ALA A 142 25.32 -15.61 6.20
N ALA A 143 24.19 -16.30 6.09
CA ALA A 143 23.31 -16.57 7.23
C ALA A 143 24.01 -17.44 8.29
N HIS A 144 24.79 -18.44 7.87
CA HIS A 144 25.67 -19.19 8.77
C HIS A 144 26.74 -18.30 9.42
N ALA A 145 27.27 -17.29 8.74
CA ALA A 145 28.32 -16.42 9.28
C ALA A 145 27.82 -15.36 10.28
N LEU A 146 26.50 -15.21 10.49
CA LEU A 146 25.93 -14.25 11.44
C LEU A 146 26.44 -14.50 12.88
N ASN A 147 27.04 -13.47 13.47
CA ASN A 147 27.46 -13.46 14.87
C ASN A 147 26.31 -12.97 15.77
N ILE A 148 25.54 -13.91 16.28
CA ILE A 148 24.39 -13.68 17.17
C ILE A 148 24.74 -13.70 18.66
N ARG A 149 26.01 -13.46 19.03
CA ARG A 149 26.42 -13.51 20.45
C ARG A 149 26.12 -12.21 21.20
N SER A 150 26.09 -11.08 20.49
CA SER A 150 25.81 -9.74 21.03
C SER A 150 25.27 -8.82 19.93
N ALA A 151 24.68 -7.69 20.31
CA ALA A 151 24.26 -6.64 19.38
C ALA A 151 25.42 -6.17 18.49
N SER A 152 26.60 -5.95 19.07
CA SER A 152 27.80 -5.51 18.33
C SER A 152 28.32 -6.57 17.35
N GLY A 153 28.29 -7.85 17.75
CA GLY A 153 28.61 -8.97 16.85
C GLY A 153 27.63 -9.06 15.68
N LEU A 154 26.33 -8.88 15.96
CA LEU A 154 25.30 -8.91 14.93
C LEU A 154 25.48 -7.73 13.98
N ARG A 155 25.68 -6.51 14.48
CA ARG A 155 25.92 -5.29 13.69
C ARG A 155 27.10 -5.42 12.73
N ARG A 156 28.19 -6.08 13.16
CA ARG A 156 29.38 -6.33 12.30
C ARG A 156 29.16 -7.41 11.24
N SER A 157 28.31 -8.40 11.50
CA SER A 157 28.13 -9.56 10.61
C SER A 157 26.92 -9.46 9.67
N LEU A 158 25.89 -8.70 10.07
CA LEU A 158 24.66 -8.53 9.31
C LEU A 158 24.85 -7.94 7.90
N PRO A 159 25.73 -6.93 7.67
CA PRO A 159 25.92 -6.35 6.34
C PRO A 159 26.28 -7.37 5.26
N ARG A 160 27.09 -8.38 5.59
CA ARG A 160 27.47 -9.45 4.63
C ARG A 160 26.25 -10.25 4.14
N LEU A 161 25.28 -10.53 5.01
CA LEU A 161 24.04 -11.19 4.62
C LEU A 161 23.19 -10.28 3.74
N ILE A 162 23.05 -9.01 4.10
CA ILE A 162 22.31 -8.01 3.32
C ILE A 162 22.88 -7.91 1.91
N SER A 163 24.20 -7.80 1.77
CA SER A 163 24.87 -7.79 0.47
C SER A 163 24.60 -9.07 -0.34
N ALA A 164 24.61 -10.25 0.29
CA ALA A 164 24.31 -11.50 -0.41
C ALA A 164 22.86 -11.52 -0.96
N CYS A 165 21.88 -11.01 -0.20
CA CYS A 165 20.51 -10.83 -0.66
C CYS A 165 20.45 -9.87 -1.86
N HIS A 166 21.09 -8.70 -1.76
CA HIS A 166 21.10 -7.71 -2.82
C HIS A 166 21.78 -8.19 -4.10
N ASN A 167 22.88 -8.93 -4.00
CA ASN A 167 23.60 -9.42 -5.18
C ASN A 167 22.72 -10.36 -6.02
N CYS A 168 21.89 -11.18 -5.39
CA CYS A 168 20.91 -11.99 -6.12
C CYS A 168 19.79 -11.12 -6.71
N HIS A 169 19.20 -10.23 -5.90
CA HIS A 169 18.05 -9.44 -6.31
C HIS A 169 18.34 -8.48 -7.47
N GLN A 170 19.53 -7.88 -7.53
CA GLN A 170 19.91 -6.98 -8.62
C GLN A 170 19.91 -7.67 -10.00
N ILE A 171 20.22 -8.96 -10.02
CA ILE A 171 20.30 -9.77 -11.24
C ILE A 171 18.94 -10.40 -11.54
N TYR A 172 18.29 -10.99 -10.53
CA TYR A 172 17.21 -11.96 -10.71
C TYR A 172 15.83 -11.50 -10.24
N ARG A 173 15.69 -10.31 -9.65
CA ARG A 173 14.41 -9.78 -9.19
C ARG A 173 14.09 -8.46 -9.86
N ASP A 174 12.88 -8.33 -10.39
CA ASP A 174 12.36 -7.03 -10.77
C ASP A 174 11.99 -6.21 -9.53
N THR A 175 12.25 -4.92 -9.58
CA THR A 175 11.62 -3.98 -8.65
C THR A 175 10.18 -3.77 -9.12
N PRO A 176 9.18 -3.83 -8.22
CA PRO A 176 7.82 -3.45 -8.57
C PRO A 176 7.85 -2.09 -9.25
N ARG A 177 7.21 -1.96 -10.42
CA ARG A 177 7.11 -0.67 -11.09
C ARG A 177 6.17 0.18 -10.26
N GLU A 178 6.71 1.14 -9.52
CA GLU A 178 5.92 2.11 -8.77
C GLU A 178 5.35 3.19 -9.71
N PHE A 179 4.75 2.82 -10.85
CA PHE A 179 4.07 3.78 -11.73
C PHE A 179 3.03 3.08 -12.60
N THR A 180 1.81 2.93 -12.07
CA THR A 180 0.59 3.00 -12.88
C THR A 180 -0.46 3.77 -12.08
N THR A 181 -0.28 5.09 -12.01
CA THR A 181 -1.39 6.00 -11.68
C THR A 181 -2.33 6.03 -12.88
N HIS A 182 -3.54 5.48 -12.72
CA HIS A 182 -4.71 5.80 -13.55
C HIS A 182 -5.72 6.57 -12.69
#